data_AF-A0A9Q0NF36-F1
#
_entry.id   AF-A0A9Q0NF36-F1
#
_cell.length_a   1.000
_cell.length_b   1.000
_cell.length_c   1.000
_cell.angle_alpha   90.00
_cell.angle_beta   90.00
_cell.angle_gamma   90.00
#
_symmetry.space_group_name_H-M   'P 1'
#
loop_
_entity.id
_entity.type
_entity.pdbx_description
1 polymer ?
#
loop_
_entity_poly.entity_id
_entity_poly.type
_entity_poly.pdbx_seq_one_letter_code
_entity_poly.pdbx_strand_id
1 'polypeptide(L)' 'MNFRDQCIDGAGLPLLTEDHLMNSLGMKLGPALKLRSVLSKKLGGPCPCVACTVSINATSPSGSIPRPSSVDSGT' A
#
# COMPACT_ATOMS: atom_id res chain seq x y z
N MET A 1 15.20 14.23 -11.75
CA MET A 1 14.67 14.40 -10.37
C MET A 1 14.80 13.07 -9.66
N ASN A 2 15.30 13.06 -8.43
CA ASN A 2 15.36 11.83 -7.63
C ASN A 2 14.41 11.92 -6.43
N PHE A 3 14.10 10.79 -5.76
CA PHE A 3 13.13 10.77 -4.66
C PHE A 3 13.43 11.77 -3.55
N ARG A 4 14.72 11.99 -3.26
CA ARG A 4 15.17 12.94 -2.23
C ARG A 4 14.81 14.38 -2.56
N ASP A 5 14.88 14.77 -3.84
CA ASP A 5 14.60 16.14 -4.28
C ASP A 5 13.09 16.46 -4.19
N GLN A 6 12.24 15.44 -4.08
CA GLN A 6 10.79 15.55 -3.91
C GLN A 6 10.33 15.15 -2.51
N CYS A 7 11.27 14.98 -1.57
CA CYS A 7 11.00 14.56 -0.19
C CYS A 7 10.14 13.28 -0.09
N ILE A 8 10.28 12.36 -1.04
CA ILE A 8 9.54 11.09 -1.06
C ILE A 8 10.22 10.12 -0.08
N ASP A 9 9.50 9.72 0.95
CA ASP A 9 9.92 8.74 1.96
C ASP A 9 9.21 7.38 1.78
N GLY A 10 9.47 6.45 2.69
CA GLY A 10 8.89 5.10 2.65
C GLY A 10 7.36 5.07 2.77
N ALA A 11 6.75 6.09 3.39
CA ALA A 11 5.30 6.20 3.54
C ALA A 11 4.63 6.81 2.29
N GLY A 12 5.35 7.67 1.56
CA GLY A 12 4.90 8.24 0.29
C GLY A 12 5.00 7.28 -0.91
N LEU A 13 5.93 6.31 -0.87
CA LEU A 13 6.15 5.36 -1.98
C LEU A 13 4.88 4.61 -2.45
N PRO A 14 4.00 4.09 -1.58
CA PRO A 14 2.79 3.36 -2.00
C PRO A 14 1.74 4.27 -2.66
N LEU A 15 1.84 5.58 -2.45
CA LEU A 15 0.92 6.59 -3.01
C LEU A 15 1.31 7.01 -4.43
N LEU A 16 2.51 6.62 -4.89
CA LEU A 16 2.99 6.96 -6.23
C LEU A 16 2.29 6.12 -7.29
N THR A 17 1.69 6.81 -8.27
CA THR A 17 1.13 6.20 -9.47
C THR A 17 2.22 6.08 -10.54
N GLU A 18 1.91 5.38 -11.63
CA GLU A 18 2.80 5.29 -12.78
C GLU A 18 3.14 6.66 -13.38
N ASP A 19 2.13 7.52 -13.53
CA ASP A 19 2.30 8.88 -14.02
C ASP A 19 3.26 9.70 -13.15
N HIS A 20 3.17 9.60 -11.82
CA HIS A 20 4.12 10.30 -10.94
C HIS A 20 5.56 9.80 -11.14
N LEU A 21 5.76 8.49 -11.33
CA LEU A 21 7.08 7.93 -11.58
C LEU A 21 7.64 8.35 -12.95
N MET A 22 6.80 8.39 -13.98
CA MET A 22 7.25 8.66 -15.34
C MET A 22 7.34 10.16 -15.63
N ASN A 23 6.30 10.93 -15.33
CA ASN A 23 6.18 12.33 -15.72
C ASN A 23 6.82 13.27 -14.70
N SER A 24 6.69 12.99 -13.40
CA SER A 24 7.25 13.85 -12.35
C SER A 24 8.70 13.49 -11.99
N LEU A 25 9.02 12.19 -11.99
CA LEU A 25 10.36 11.70 -11.62
C LEU A 25 11.23 11.30 -12.82
N GLY A 26 10.67 11.27 -14.03
CA GLY A 26 11.42 11.00 -15.25
C GLY A 26 11.84 9.53 -15.42
N MET A 27 11.17 8.59 -14.76
CA MET A 27 11.45 7.16 -14.93
C MET A 27 10.93 6.67 -16.29
N LYS A 28 11.69 5.76 -16.91
CA LYS A 28 11.17 4.98 -18.05
C LYS A 28 10.09 4.00 -17.56
N LEU A 29 9.18 3.62 -18.45
CA LEU A 29 8.07 2.72 -18.15
C LEU A 29 8.51 1.42 -17.46
N GLY A 30 9.58 0.77 -17.95
CA GLY A 30 10.10 -0.47 -17.37
C GLY A 30 10.50 -0.34 -15.88
N PRO A 31 11.43 0.57 -15.53
CA PRO A 31 11.76 0.86 -14.12
C PRO A 31 10.56 1.26 -13.26
N ALA A 32 9.63 2.07 -13.78
CA ALA A 32 8.43 2.50 -13.05
C ALA A 32 7.53 1.30 -12.69
N LEU A 33 7.22 0.45 -13.68
CA LEU A 33 6.44 -0.78 -13.48
C LEU A 33 7.12 -1.76 -12.51
N LYS A 34 8.45 -1.91 -12.61
CA LYS A 34 9.22 -2.77 -11.71
C LYS A 34 9.10 -2.31 -10.26
N LEU A 35 9.22 -1.01 -9.99
CA LEU A 35 9.06 -0.46 -8.64
C LEU A 35 7.66 -0.74 -8.09
N ARG A 36 6.61 -0.44 -8.86
CA ARG A 36 5.22 -0.66 -8.45
C ARG A 36 4.94 -2.14 -8.14
N SER A 37 5.48 -3.05 -8.95
CA SER A 37 5.38 -4.49 -8.70
C SER A 37 6.03 -4.91 -7.38
N VAL A 38 7.24 -4.41 -7.08
CA VAL A 38 7.96 -4.70 -5.83
C VAL A 38 7.21 -4.16 -4.61
N LEU A 39 6.69 -2.93 -4.69
CA LEU A 39 5.91 -2.33 -3.60
C LEU A 39 4.64 -3.13 -3.32
N SER A 40 3.92 -3.52 -4.36
CA SER A 40 2.69 -4.32 -4.24
C SER A 40 2.97 -5.65 -3.54
N LYS A 41 4.06 -6.34 -3.91
CA LYS A 41 4.49 -7.59 -3.25
C LYS A 41 4.88 -7.42 -1.79
N LYS A 42 5.58 -6.33 -1.45
CA LYS A 42 6.07 -6.08 -0.08
C LYS A 42 4.96 -5.61 0.87
N LEU A 43 3.97 -4.90 0.35
CA LEU A 43 2.92 -4.25 1.16
C LEU A 43 1.58 -5.00 1.10
N GLY A 44 1.50 -6.10 0.34
CA GLY A 44 0.27 -6.90 0.21
C GLY A 44 -0.82 -6.22 -0.63
N GLY A 45 -0.44 -5.28 -1.51
CA GLY A 45 -1.37 -4.55 -2.38
C GLY A 45 -1.57 -5.20 -3.75
N PRO A 46 -2.62 -4.80 -4.50
CA PRO A 46 -2.86 -5.30 -5.85
C PRO A 46 -1.73 -4.87 -6.78
N CYS A 47 -0.98 -5.83 -7.30
CA CYS A 47 0.08 -5.57 -8.25
C CYS A 47 -0.48 -5.33 -9.66
N PRO A 48 -0.03 -4.29 -10.39
CA PRO A 48 -0.55 -3.96 -11.72
C PRO A 48 -0.05 -4.90 -12.82
N CYS A 49 0.82 -5.87 -12.50
CA CYS A 49 1.33 -6.84 -13.46
C CYS A 49 0.35 -7.99 -13.67
N VAL A 50 -0.04 -8.23 -14.92
CA VAL A 50 -0.89 -9.36 -15.34
C VAL A 50 -0.29 -10.73 -14.98
N ALA A 51 1.04 -10.83 -14.92
CA ALA A 51 1.77 -12.05 -14.57
C ALA A 51 1.90 -12.28 -13.06
N CYS A 52 1.53 -11.31 -12.23
CA CYS A 52 1.66 -11.36 -10.79
C CYS A 52 0.33 -11.75 -10.13
N THR A 53 -0.38 -12.76 -10.65
CA THR A 53 -1.59 -13.31 -10.01
C THR A 53 -1.24 -13.86 -8.61
N VAL A 54 -1.32 -12.99 -7.60
CA VAL A 54 -1.16 -13.33 -6.19
C VAL A 54 -2.48 -13.00 -5.50
N SER A 55 -3.12 -14.04 -5.00
CA SER A 55 -4.43 -14.06 -4.34
C SER A 55 -4.60 -12.96 -3.29
N ILE A 56 -5.52 -12.04 -3.55
CA ILE A 56 -6.25 -11.29 -2.52
C ILE A 56 -7.18 -12.26 -1.76
N ASN A 57 -6.63 -13.20 -0.98
CA ASN A 57 -7.44 -13.98 -0.05
C ASN A 57 -6.71 -14.34 1.24
N ALA A 58 -6.00 -13.37 1.82
CA ALA A 58 -5.57 -13.50 3.22
C ALA A 58 -5.74 -12.15 3.93
N THR A 59 -6.93 -11.94 4.49
CA THR A 59 -7.17 -11.56 5.90
C THR A 59 -8.50 -10.82 6.01
N SER A 60 -9.51 -11.51 6.56
CA SER A 60 -10.78 -10.95 7.01
C SER A 60 -10.57 -9.80 8.00
N PRO A 61 -11.35 -8.71 7.98
CA PRO A 61 -11.32 -7.70 9.02
C PRO A 61 -12.26 -8.12 10.15
N SER A 62 -11.85 -9.08 10.99
CA SER A 62 -12.56 -9.31 12.26
C SER A 62 -11.99 -8.35 13.30
N GLY A 63 -12.67 -7.21 13.45
CA GLY A 63 -12.39 -6.20 14.45
C GLY A 63 -12.38 -6.78 15.87
N SER A 64 -11.28 -6.58 16.56
CA SER A 64 -11.19 -6.78 18.01
C SER A 64 -11.78 -5.58 18.73
N ILE A 65 -13.02 -5.68 19.20
CA ILE A 65 -13.53 -4.88 20.33
C ILE A 65 -14.28 -5.80 21.29
N PRO A 66 -13.73 -6.07 22.47
CA PRO A 66 -14.53 -6.36 23.64
C PRO A 66 -14.46 -5.17 24.59
N ARG A 67 -15.57 -4.42 24.70
CA ARG A 67 -15.92 -3.64 25.88
C ARG A 67 -17.42 -3.78 26.12
N PRO A 68 -17.80 -4.30 27.29
CA PRO A 68 -18.80 -3.58 28.06
C PRO A 68 -18.30 -3.32 29.49
N SER A 69 -18.41 -2.06 29.90
CA SER A 69 -18.24 -1.58 31.27
C SER A 69 -19.47 -1.91 32.12
N SER A 70 -19.22 -2.30 33.37
CA SER A 70 -20.19 -2.65 34.41
C SER A 70 -21.22 -1.57 34.70
N VAL A 71 -22.49 -1.96 34.90
CA VAL A 71 -23.39 -1.37 35.91
C VAL A 71 -24.55 -2.34 36.17
N ASP A 72 -24.63 -2.87 37.38
CA ASP A 72 -25.92 -3.26 37.97
C ASP A 72 -25.89 -2.82 39.44
N SER A 73 -26.75 -1.85 39.74
CA SER A 73 -27.00 -1.31 41.08
C SER A 73 -28.35 -1.87 41.51
N GLY A 74 -28.39 -2.38 42.74
CA GLY A 74 -29.45 -3.27 43.21
C GLY A 74 -30.85 -2.68 43.33
N THR A 75 -31.80 -3.61 43.47
CA THR A 75 -32.99 -3.52 44.33
C THR A 75 -33.39 -4.93 44.75
#